data_AF-A0A4Y6R371-F1
#
_entry.id   AF-A0A4Y6R371-F1
#
_cell.length_a   1.000
_cell.length_b   1.000
_cell.length_c   1.000
_cell.angle_alpha   90.00
_cell.angle_beta   90.00
_cell.angle_gamma   90.00
#
_symmetry.space_group_name_H-M   'P 1'
#
loop_
_entity.id
_entity.type
_entity.pdbx_description
1 polymer ?
#
loop_
_entity_poly.entity_id
_entity_poly.type
_entity_poly.pdbx_seq_one_letter_code
_entity_poly.pdbx_strand_id
1 'polypeptide(L)'
;MLILLPPSEGKTPAVRGSAVDWPSLSFPELNTYRAKVLEALGTVSAHEDALALLGVGASLQDDVERNTRLHAEPAAPAHQIYSGVLYDALGYKTLTPAQRRKADGSVLVISALWGAIRFADRVPAYRLSMGTALPDVGRLASFWKPQLSEALAESVSGHLLVDCRSSTYAVAWAPPPAQTVAVNVFTEVNGVRKVVSHFAKHTRGELARHLLARRGNAPQTPVQLLKAAREKWDAELVDGSARKPHALNIILPN
;
A
#
# COMPACT_ATOMS: atom_id res chain seq x y z
N MET A 1 14.09 6.04 -5.27
CA MET A 1 13.03 6.33 -4.27
C MET A 1 11.92 5.36 -4.50
N LEU A 2 11.34 4.82 -3.44
CA LEU A 2 10.15 3.99 -3.49
C LEU A 2 9.06 4.61 -2.60
N ILE A 3 7.81 4.52 -3.02
CA ILE A 3 6.64 4.99 -2.28
C ILE A 3 5.88 3.75 -1.83
N LEU A 4 5.78 3.55 -0.52
CA LEU A 4 5.08 2.43 0.08
C LEU A 4 3.62 2.82 0.33
N LEU A 5 2.70 2.15 -0.34
CA LEU A 5 1.26 2.37 -0.18
C LEU A 5 0.61 1.16 0.50
N PRO A 6 -0.45 1.36 1.30
CA PRO A 6 -1.32 0.26 1.69
C PRO A 6 -2.22 -0.09 0.49
N PRO A 7 -2.77 -1.31 0.38
CA PRO A 7 -3.89 -1.54 -0.51
C PRO A 7 -5.07 -0.68 -0.05
N SER A 8 -5.99 -0.43 -0.96
CA SER A 8 -7.27 0.17 -0.61
C SER A 8 -8.23 -0.85 -0.02
N GLU A 9 -9.16 -0.36 0.79
CA GLU A 9 -10.32 -1.14 1.23
C GLU A 9 -11.22 -1.46 0.04
N GLY A 10 -11.63 -0.43 -0.71
CA GLY A 10 -12.36 -0.58 -1.97
C GLY A 10 -11.44 -1.05 -3.09
N LYS A 11 -11.85 -2.07 -3.84
CA LYS A 11 -11.09 -2.58 -4.99
C LYS A 11 -12.04 -2.77 -6.14
N THR A 12 -11.76 -2.14 -7.27
CA THR A 12 -12.60 -2.22 -8.45
C THR A 12 -12.28 -3.52 -9.18
N PRO A 13 -13.23 -4.46 -9.30
CA PRO A 13 -13.02 -5.69 -10.04
C PRO A 13 -12.77 -5.41 -11.52
N ALA A 14 -11.84 -6.15 -12.13
CA ALA A 14 -11.66 -6.07 -13.57
C ALA A 14 -12.81 -6.81 -14.27
N VAL A 15 -13.38 -6.19 -15.30
CA VAL A 15 -14.53 -6.75 -16.04
C VAL A 15 -14.10 -7.86 -17.01
N ARG A 16 -12.85 -7.82 -17.49
CA ARG A 16 -12.30 -8.73 -18.49
C ARG A 16 -10.80 -8.91 -18.32
N GLY A 17 -10.26 -9.99 -18.89
CA GLY A 17 -8.84 -10.29 -18.91
C GLY A 17 -8.57 -11.70 -18.38
N SER A 18 -7.31 -12.13 -18.51
CA SER A 18 -6.83 -13.35 -17.87
C SER A 18 -6.85 -13.24 -16.35
N ALA A 19 -6.90 -14.38 -15.68
CA ALA A 19 -6.56 -14.48 -14.26
C ALA A 19 -5.09 -14.10 -14.00
N VAL A 20 -4.72 -14.06 -12.72
CA VAL A 20 -3.35 -13.74 -12.29
C VAL A 20 -2.34 -14.74 -12.85
N ASP A 21 -1.27 -14.21 -13.44
CA ASP A 21 -0.13 -15.00 -13.89
C ASP A 21 0.99 -14.90 -12.84
N TRP A 22 1.05 -15.89 -11.96
CA TRP A 22 1.90 -15.86 -10.75
C TRP A 22 3.38 -15.60 -11.02
N PRO A 23 4.04 -16.26 -11.99
CA PRO A 23 5.45 -16.00 -12.29
C PRO A 23 5.71 -14.59 -12.83
N SER A 24 4.70 -13.89 -13.35
CA SER A 24 4.83 -12.51 -13.83
C SER A 24 4.75 -11.45 -12.73
N LEU A 25 4.29 -11.83 -11.53
CA LEU A 25 4.22 -10.91 -10.40
C LEU A 25 5.63 -10.54 -9.91
N SER A 26 5.79 -9.27 -9.51
CA SER A 26 7.00 -8.85 -8.81
C SER A 26 7.21 -9.68 -7.54
N PHE A 27 8.47 -9.90 -7.16
CA PHE A 27 8.85 -10.71 -5.98
C PHE A 27 8.30 -12.15 -6.08
N PRO A 28 8.69 -12.93 -7.11
CA PRO A 28 8.17 -14.27 -7.34
C PRO A 28 8.44 -15.25 -6.17
N GLU A 29 9.46 -14.99 -5.36
CA GLU A 29 9.74 -15.72 -4.10
C GLU A 29 8.58 -15.65 -3.09
N LEU A 30 7.69 -14.67 -3.22
CA LEU A 30 6.48 -14.58 -2.39
C LEU A 30 5.37 -15.53 -2.85
N ASN A 31 5.43 -16.13 -4.05
CA ASN A 31 4.32 -16.87 -4.65
C ASN A 31 3.87 -18.07 -3.82
N THR A 32 4.79 -18.84 -3.23
CA THR A 32 4.42 -19.97 -2.36
C THR A 32 3.61 -19.50 -1.14
N TYR A 33 3.97 -18.35 -0.56
CA TYR A 33 3.26 -17.78 0.59
C TYR A 33 1.92 -17.17 0.18
N ARG A 34 1.88 -16.49 -0.96
CA ARG A 34 0.64 -15.92 -1.52
C ARG A 34 -0.38 -17.02 -1.83
N ALA A 35 0.06 -18.16 -2.37
CA ALA A 35 -0.80 -19.32 -2.59
C ALA A 35 -1.42 -19.83 -1.28
N LYS A 36 -0.62 -19.94 -0.22
CA LYS A 36 -1.11 -20.34 1.12
C LYS A 36 -2.16 -19.36 1.66
N VAL A 37 -1.94 -18.06 1.52
CA VAL A 37 -2.90 -17.03 1.98
C VAL A 37 -4.18 -17.07 1.13
N LEU A 38 -4.06 -17.26 -0.18
CA LEU A 38 -5.21 -17.33 -1.08
C LEU A 38 -6.09 -18.55 -0.78
N GLU A 39 -5.51 -19.74 -0.59
CA GLU A 39 -6.26 -20.95 -0.23
C GLU A 39 -6.98 -20.80 1.12
N ALA A 40 -6.28 -20.27 2.14
CA ALA A 40 -6.87 -20.03 3.45
C ALA A 40 -8.00 -18.98 3.38
N LEU A 41 -7.82 -17.94 2.56
CA LEU A 41 -8.83 -16.91 2.32
C LEU A 41 -10.07 -17.49 1.63
N GLY A 42 -9.88 -18.31 0.59
CA GLY A 42 -10.98 -18.97 -0.12
C GLY A 42 -11.80 -19.85 0.82
N THR A 43 -11.14 -20.65 1.66
CA THR A 43 -11.77 -21.49 2.68
C THR A 43 -12.62 -20.67 3.65
N VAL A 44 -12.06 -19.60 4.24
CA VAL A 44 -12.80 -18.73 5.17
C VAL A 44 -13.97 -18.04 4.48
N SER A 45 -13.79 -17.65 3.23
CA SER A 45 -14.79 -16.90 2.46
C SER A 45 -15.96 -17.77 2.01
N ALA A 46 -15.79 -19.10 1.98
CA ALA A 46 -16.84 -20.06 1.70
C ALA A 46 -17.68 -20.44 2.94
N HIS A 47 -17.27 -20.01 4.14
CA HIS A 47 -17.97 -20.30 5.38
C HIS A 47 -19.26 -19.46 5.52
N GLU A 48 -20.28 -19.99 6.20
CA GLU A 48 -21.53 -19.26 6.45
C GLU A 48 -21.31 -17.92 7.20
N ASP A 49 -20.42 -17.95 8.20
CA ASP A 49 -20.00 -16.77 8.97
C ASP A 49 -18.86 -15.94 8.34
N ALA A 50 -18.58 -16.08 7.03
CA ALA A 50 -17.43 -15.46 6.38
C ALA A 50 -17.30 -13.95 6.65
N LEU A 51 -18.41 -13.21 6.65
CA LEU A 51 -18.41 -11.77 6.91
C LEU A 51 -17.86 -11.43 8.30
N ALA A 52 -18.30 -12.16 9.32
CA ALA A 52 -17.85 -11.98 10.70
C ALA A 52 -16.37 -12.36 10.86
N LEU A 53 -15.97 -13.49 10.27
CA LEU A 53 -14.57 -13.97 10.30
C LEU A 53 -13.61 -13.00 9.61
N LEU A 54 -14.05 -12.33 8.55
CA LEU A 54 -13.27 -11.31 7.83
C LEU A 54 -13.43 -9.89 8.38
N GLY A 55 -14.30 -9.70 9.38
CA GLY A 55 -14.54 -8.41 10.03
C GLY A 55 -15.16 -7.37 9.09
N VAL A 56 -16.11 -7.77 8.26
CA VAL A 56 -16.77 -6.93 7.26
C VAL A 56 -18.30 -6.94 7.42
N GLY A 57 -18.96 -5.87 6.97
CA GLY A 57 -20.41 -5.80 6.94
C GLY A 57 -21.03 -6.44 5.69
N ALA A 58 -22.34 -6.61 5.71
CA ALA A 58 -23.13 -7.22 4.62
C ALA A 58 -22.96 -6.53 3.25
N SER A 59 -22.64 -5.23 3.23
CA SER A 59 -22.39 -4.50 1.98
C SER A 59 -21.17 -5.00 1.19
N LEU A 60 -20.33 -5.83 1.79
CA LEU A 60 -19.13 -6.40 1.17
C LEU A 60 -19.28 -7.91 0.85
N GLN A 61 -20.52 -8.43 0.85
CA GLN A 61 -20.80 -9.83 0.57
C GLN A 61 -20.25 -10.29 -0.79
N ASP A 62 -20.49 -9.52 -1.85
CA ASP A 62 -19.99 -9.85 -3.20
C ASP A 62 -18.45 -9.90 -3.26
N ASP A 63 -17.77 -9.04 -2.50
CA ASP A 63 -16.31 -9.03 -2.43
C ASP A 63 -15.76 -10.23 -1.65
N VAL A 64 -16.49 -10.68 -0.62
CA VAL A 64 -16.15 -11.90 0.12
C VAL A 64 -16.43 -13.14 -0.73
N GLU A 65 -17.57 -13.22 -1.41
CA GLU A 65 -17.86 -14.34 -2.30
C GLU A 65 -16.80 -14.47 -3.41
N ARG A 66 -16.33 -13.35 -3.98
CA ARG A 66 -15.25 -13.32 -4.96
C ARG A 66 -13.98 -14.01 -4.48
N ASN A 67 -13.66 -13.93 -3.19
CA ASN A 67 -12.47 -14.55 -2.64
C ASN A 67 -12.43 -16.08 -2.86
N THR A 68 -13.59 -16.73 -3.00
CA THR A 68 -13.69 -18.20 -3.22
C THR A 68 -13.22 -18.64 -4.62
N ARG A 69 -13.08 -17.70 -5.56
CA ARG A 69 -12.79 -17.98 -6.97
C ARG A 69 -11.64 -17.14 -7.55
N LEU A 70 -10.77 -16.60 -6.70
CA LEU A 70 -9.68 -15.68 -7.11
C LEU A 70 -8.74 -16.26 -8.17
N HIS A 71 -8.59 -17.59 -8.25
CA HIS A 71 -7.80 -18.26 -9.30
C HIS A 71 -8.35 -18.04 -10.72
N ALA A 72 -9.64 -17.75 -10.85
CA ALA A 72 -10.32 -17.52 -12.13
C ALA A 72 -10.73 -16.05 -12.33
N GLU A 73 -10.66 -15.21 -11.29
CA GLU A 73 -11.06 -13.82 -11.36
C GLU A 73 -10.13 -13.00 -12.27
N PRO A 74 -10.69 -12.14 -13.16
CA PRO A 74 -9.88 -11.32 -14.04
C PRO A 74 -8.91 -10.43 -13.26
N ALA A 75 -7.64 -10.46 -13.65
CA ALA A 75 -6.60 -9.62 -13.08
C ALA A 75 -6.43 -8.33 -13.90
N ALA A 76 -6.16 -7.22 -13.23
CA ALA A 76 -5.74 -5.97 -13.87
C ALA A 76 -4.60 -5.33 -13.07
N PRO A 77 -3.83 -4.40 -13.67
CA PRO A 77 -2.77 -3.70 -12.95
C PRO A 77 -3.27 -3.15 -11.62
N ALA A 78 -2.46 -3.25 -10.57
CA ALA A 78 -2.82 -2.81 -9.22
C ALA A 78 -3.32 -1.35 -9.18
N HIS A 79 -2.80 -0.47 -10.03
CA HIS A 79 -3.27 0.91 -10.19
C HIS A 79 -4.69 1.08 -10.78
N GLN A 80 -5.30 0.00 -11.27
CA GLN A 80 -6.71 -0.05 -11.71
C GLN A 80 -7.60 -0.76 -10.69
N ILE A 81 -7.03 -1.70 -9.93
CA ILE A 81 -7.75 -2.48 -8.93
C ILE A 81 -7.93 -1.67 -7.65
N TYR A 82 -6.85 -1.06 -7.12
CA TYR A 82 -6.94 -0.30 -5.89
C TYR A 82 -7.62 1.06 -6.13
N SER A 83 -8.70 1.32 -5.40
CA SER A 83 -9.56 2.50 -5.57
C SER A 83 -9.89 3.20 -4.24
N GLY A 84 -10.51 4.37 -4.31
CA GLY A 84 -10.89 5.16 -3.14
C GLY A 84 -9.83 6.20 -2.75
N VAL A 85 -10.12 6.93 -1.66
CA VAL A 85 -9.52 8.23 -1.29
C VAL A 85 -8.04 8.41 -1.62
N LEU A 86 -7.16 7.47 -1.22
CA LEU A 86 -5.72 7.59 -1.47
C LEU A 86 -5.40 7.47 -2.97
N TYR A 87 -5.97 6.46 -3.64
CA TYR A 87 -5.69 6.17 -5.05
C TYR A 87 -6.36 7.18 -5.99
N ASP A 88 -7.53 7.69 -5.59
CA ASP A 88 -8.22 8.78 -6.29
C ASP A 88 -7.39 10.07 -6.23
N ALA A 89 -6.85 10.41 -5.05
CA ALA A 89 -5.95 11.55 -4.87
C ALA A 89 -4.61 11.37 -5.61
N LEU A 90 -4.08 10.14 -5.69
CA LEU A 90 -2.91 9.83 -6.51
C LEU A 90 -3.23 10.11 -8.00
N GLY A 91 -4.41 9.69 -8.45
CA GLY A 91 -4.96 10.04 -9.76
C GLY A 91 -4.15 9.47 -10.91
N TYR A 92 -3.79 8.18 -10.87
CA TYR A 92 -2.92 7.54 -11.88
C TYR A 92 -3.38 7.79 -13.33
N LYS A 93 -4.69 7.74 -13.58
CA LYS A 93 -5.28 7.93 -14.92
C LYS A 93 -4.93 9.28 -15.56
N THR A 94 -4.69 10.30 -14.75
CA THR A 94 -4.37 11.66 -15.22
C THR A 94 -2.87 11.94 -15.32
N LEU A 95 -2.02 10.97 -14.97
CA LEU A 95 -0.57 11.07 -15.14
C LEU A 95 -0.20 10.94 -16.63
N THR A 96 0.83 11.68 -17.05
CA THR A 96 1.42 11.53 -18.38
C THR A 96 2.06 10.13 -18.54
N PRO A 97 2.32 9.64 -19.77
CA PRO A 97 2.96 8.35 -19.97
C PRO A 97 4.31 8.19 -19.24
N ALA A 98 5.12 9.25 -19.18
CA ALA A 98 6.39 9.23 -18.44
C ALA A 98 6.18 9.12 -16.92
N GLN A 99 5.20 9.85 -16.38
CA GLN A 99 4.83 9.79 -14.97
C GLN A 99 4.23 8.43 -14.59
N ARG A 100 3.46 7.79 -15.48
CA ARG A 100 2.95 6.43 -15.30
C ARG A 100 4.08 5.40 -15.18
N ARG A 101 5.04 5.40 -16.12
CA ARG A 101 6.23 4.54 -16.02
C ARG A 101 7.00 4.73 -14.71
N LYS A 102 7.13 5.99 -14.27
CA LYS A 102 7.75 6.31 -12.97
C LYS A 102 6.93 5.74 -11.81
N ALA A 103 5.60 5.85 -11.84
CA ALA A 103 4.70 5.30 -10.84
C ALA A 103 4.82 3.77 -10.77
N ASP A 104 4.81 3.10 -11.91
CA ASP A 104 4.92 1.64 -12.01
C ASP A 104 6.24 1.12 -11.43
N GLY A 105 7.34 1.87 -11.60
CA GLY A 105 8.66 1.54 -11.05
C GLY A 105 8.89 1.99 -9.61
N SER A 106 8.15 2.98 -9.09
CA SER A 106 8.39 3.59 -7.78
C SER A 106 7.39 3.18 -6.70
N VAL A 107 6.17 2.78 -7.06
CA VAL A 107 5.13 2.44 -6.09
C VAL A 107 5.17 0.95 -5.76
N LEU A 108 5.27 0.65 -4.46
CA LEU A 108 5.12 -0.67 -3.88
C LEU A 108 3.90 -0.71 -2.98
N VAL A 109 3.00 -1.65 -3.21
CA VAL A 109 1.81 -1.86 -2.38
C VAL A 109 2.06 -3.04 -1.44
N ILE A 110 1.97 -2.81 -0.13
CA ILE A 110 2.11 -3.87 0.88
C ILE A 110 0.73 -4.44 1.21
N SER A 111 0.39 -5.54 0.56
CA SER A 111 -0.92 -6.18 0.50
C SER A 111 -1.09 -7.31 1.52
N ALA A 112 -2.29 -7.44 2.09
CA ALA A 112 -2.64 -8.55 2.97
C ALA A 112 -2.71 -9.91 2.26
N LEU A 113 -3.11 -9.92 0.98
CA LEU A 113 -3.19 -11.14 0.15
C LEU A 113 -1.88 -11.39 -0.61
N TRP A 114 -1.31 -10.33 -1.21
CA TRP A 114 -0.20 -10.47 -2.15
C TRP A 114 1.18 -10.22 -1.54
N GLY A 115 1.27 -9.90 -0.24
CA GLY A 115 2.52 -9.52 0.42
C GLY A 115 3.01 -8.15 -0.05
N ALA A 116 3.82 -8.12 -1.09
CA ALA A 116 4.24 -6.90 -1.78
C ALA A 116 4.06 -7.05 -3.29
N ILE A 117 3.56 -6.00 -3.95
CA ILE A 117 3.42 -5.94 -5.42
C ILE A 117 3.79 -4.56 -5.94
N ARG A 118 4.25 -4.49 -7.19
CA ARG A 118 4.44 -3.23 -7.93
C ARG A 118 3.12 -2.74 -8.50
N PHE A 119 3.08 -1.47 -8.88
CA PHE A 119 1.82 -0.82 -9.27
C PHE A 119 1.23 -1.35 -10.59
N ALA A 120 2.07 -1.90 -11.45
CA ALA A 120 1.67 -2.52 -12.72
C ALA A 120 1.41 -4.03 -12.62
N ASP A 121 1.72 -4.66 -11.49
CA ASP A 121 1.44 -6.09 -11.28
C ASP A 121 -0.07 -6.34 -11.43
N ARG A 122 -0.43 -7.38 -12.18
CA ARG A 122 -1.83 -7.69 -12.48
C ARG A 122 -2.38 -8.61 -11.42
N VAL A 123 -3.34 -8.12 -10.63
CA VAL A 123 -4.01 -8.88 -9.57
C VAL A 123 -5.54 -8.75 -9.69
N PRO A 124 -6.34 -9.71 -9.20
CA PRO A 124 -7.78 -9.55 -9.09
C PRO A 124 -8.15 -8.64 -7.90
N ALA A 125 -9.38 -8.14 -7.90
CA ALA A 125 -9.98 -7.56 -6.70
C ALA A 125 -10.25 -8.65 -5.65
N TYR A 126 -10.14 -8.29 -4.37
CA TYR A 126 -10.28 -9.22 -3.25
C TYR A 126 -10.66 -8.48 -1.96
N ARG A 127 -11.18 -9.21 -0.97
CA ARG A 127 -11.46 -8.68 0.38
C ARG A 127 -10.61 -9.38 1.43
N LEU A 128 -9.57 -8.71 1.89
CA LEU A 128 -8.76 -9.16 3.02
C LEU A 128 -8.04 -7.98 3.66
N SER A 129 -8.13 -7.87 4.99
CA SER A 129 -7.42 -6.87 5.79
C SER A 129 -6.17 -7.46 6.42
N MET A 130 -5.10 -6.67 6.56
CA MET A 130 -3.85 -7.13 7.20
C MET A 130 -4.02 -7.49 8.69
N GLY A 131 -5.08 -6.98 9.32
CA GLY A 131 -5.44 -7.31 10.71
C GLY A 131 -6.07 -8.70 10.89
N THR A 132 -6.48 -9.35 9.80
CA THR A 132 -7.18 -10.64 9.82
C THR A 132 -6.24 -11.78 10.22
N ALA A 133 -6.78 -12.77 10.94
CA ALA A 133 -6.16 -14.06 11.14
C ALA A 133 -6.87 -15.09 10.26
N LEU A 134 -6.11 -15.86 9.48
CA LEU A 134 -6.65 -16.95 8.67
C LEU A 134 -6.27 -18.31 9.27
N PRO A 135 -7.09 -19.36 9.09
CA PRO A 135 -6.72 -20.73 9.43
C PRO A 135 -5.39 -21.12 8.82
N ASP A 136 -4.57 -21.88 9.56
CA ASP A 136 -3.24 -22.41 9.15
C ASP A 136 -2.17 -21.40 8.73
N VAL A 137 -2.52 -20.11 8.64
CA VAL A 137 -1.65 -18.96 8.36
C VAL A 137 -1.42 -18.13 9.63
N GLY A 138 -2.45 -17.96 10.45
CA GLY A 138 -2.44 -17.09 11.63
C GLY A 138 -2.64 -15.62 11.25
N ARG A 139 -2.18 -14.70 12.13
CA ARG A 139 -2.28 -13.25 11.91
C ARG A 139 -1.42 -12.84 10.71
N LEU A 140 -2.03 -12.23 9.70
CA LEU A 140 -1.36 -11.91 8.43
C LEU A 140 -0.14 -11.00 8.58
N ALA A 141 -0.20 -9.98 9.45
CA ALA A 141 0.95 -9.13 9.71
C ALA A 141 2.18 -9.91 10.22
N SER A 142 1.97 -10.86 11.14
CA SER A 142 3.04 -11.71 11.66
C SER A 142 3.49 -12.73 10.61
N PHE A 143 2.52 -13.28 9.86
CA PHE A 143 2.78 -14.24 8.81
C PHE A 143 3.71 -13.65 7.76
N TRP A 144 3.46 -12.43 7.27
CA TRP A 144 4.20 -11.77 6.18
C TRP A 144 5.53 -11.14 6.58
N LYS A 145 5.72 -10.83 7.86
CA LYS A 145 6.90 -10.09 8.34
C LYS A 145 8.24 -10.69 7.90
N PRO A 146 8.52 -11.99 8.13
CA PRO A 146 9.82 -12.55 7.74
C PRO A 146 10.02 -12.58 6.21
N GLN A 147 8.98 -12.91 5.43
CA GLN A 147 9.07 -13.05 3.98
C GLN A 147 9.21 -11.70 3.29
N LEU A 148 8.51 -10.67 3.77
CA LEU A 148 8.67 -9.32 3.25
C LEU A 148 10.04 -8.73 3.58
N SER A 149 10.57 -9.03 4.78
CA SER A 149 11.93 -8.63 5.14
C SER A 149 12.99 -9.23 4.22
N GLU A 150 12.83 -10.49 3.82
CA GLU A 150 13.73 -11.18 2.89
C GLU A 150 13.55 -10.70 1.45
N ALA A 151 12.34 -10.82 0.90
CA ALA A 151 12.02 -10.52 -0.50
C ALA A 151 12.31 -9.06 -0.90
N LEU A 152 12.13 -8.11 0.02
CA LEU A 152 12.31 -6.70 -0.30
C LEU A 152 13.74 -6.20 -0.08
N ALA A 153 14.61 -6.93 0.61
CA ALA A 153 15.91 -6.44 1.10
C ALA A 153 16.78 -5.81 0.01
N GLU A 154 16.95 -6.51 -1.12
CA GLU A 154 17.73 -6.00 -2.25
C GLU A 154 17.01 -4.88 -2.98
N SER A 155 15.71 -5.07 -3.26
CA SER A 155 14.91 -4.14 -4.08
C SER A 155 14.77 -2.73 -3.49
N VAL A 156 14.93 -2.60 -2.17
CA VAL A 156 14.83 -1.33 -1.45
C VAL A 156 16.20 -0.70 -1.18
N SER A 157 17.29 -1.44 -1.39
CA SER A 157 18.64 -0.97 -1.11
C SER A 157 18.98 0.25 -1.96
N GLY A 158 19.59 1.27 -1.35
CA GLY A 158 19.95 2.51 -2.04
C GLY A 158 18.75 3.39 -2.45
N HIS A 159 17.55 3.11 -1.96
CA HIS A 159 16.37 3.92 -2.19
C HIS A 159 15.87 4.58 -0.91
N LEU A 160 15.56 5.88 -0.99
CA LEU A 160 14.70 6.54 -0.02
C LEU A 160 13.31 5.88 -0.07
N LEU A 161 12.80 5.46 1.07
CA LEU A 161 11.47 4.85 1.22
C LEU A 161 10.52 5.88 1.84
N VAL A 162 9.50 6.26 1.08
CA VAL A 162 8.43 7.15 1.53
C VAL A 162 7.27 6.29 1.99
N ASP A 163 7.10 6.13 3.31
CA ASP A 163 6.10 5.22 3.87
C ASP A 163 4.77 5.94 4.11
N CYS A 164 3.83 5.70 3.21
CA CYS A 164 2.45 6.21 3.26
C CYS A 164 1.46 5.16 3.77
N ARG A 165 1.92 4.00 4.27
CA ARG A 165 1.04 2.94 4.79
C ARG A 165 0.32 3.40 6.05
N SER A 166 -0.90 2.90 6.26
CA SER A 166 -1.53 3.01 7.58
C SER A 166 -0.84 2.06 8.56
N SER A 167 -1.03 2.30 9.85
CA SER A 167 -0.47 1.43 10.91
C SER A 167 -0.86 -0.04 10.73
N THR A 168 -2.09 -0.31 10.27
CA THR A 168 -2.59 -1.66 9.96
C THR A 168 -1.70 -2.42 8.99
N TYR A 169 -1.09 -1.75 8.02
CA TYR A 169 -0.22 -2.38 7.01
C TYR A 169 1.28 -2.19 7.30
N ALA A 170 1.66 -1.13 8.01
CA ALA A 170 3.05 -0.88 8.38
C ALA A 170 3.62 -1.99 9.28
N VAL A 171 2.80 -2.61 10.12
CA VAL A 171 3.21 -3.71 11.03
C VAL A 171 3.65 -4.98 10.28
N ALA A 172 3.22 -5.17 9.03
CA ALA A 172 3.56 -6.35 8.25
C ALA A 172 5.02 -6.33 7.75
N TRP A 173 5.67 -5.16 7.73
CA TRP A 173 7.06 -5.05 7.32
C TRP A 173 7.69 -3.77 7.86
N ALA A 174 8.78 -3.93 8.60
CA ALA A 174 9.60 -2.83 9.10
C ALA A 174 10.79 -2.60 8.13
N PRO A 175 10.71 -1.60 7.23
CA PRO A 175 11.81 -1.27 6.34
C PRO A 175 13.04 -0.73 7.11
N PRO A 176 14.23 -0.69 6.49
CA PRO A 176 15.44 -0.16 7.13
C PRO A 176 15.23 1.29 7.61
N PRO A 177 15.36 1.57 8.93
CA PRO A 177 15.00 2.87 9.49
C PRO A 177 15.75 4.06 8.88
N ALA A 178 17.05 3.92 8.62
CA ALA A 178 17.92 5.01 8.17
C ALA A 178 17.55 5.60 6.79
N GLN A 179 16.88 4.83 5.94
CA GLN A 179 16.45 5.27 4.60
C GLN A 179 14.93 5.44 4.50
N THR A 180 14.19 5.29 5.60
CA THR A 180 12.73 5.35 5.61
C THR A 180 12.24 6.66 6.21
N VAL A 181 11.24 7.26 5.55
CA VAL A 181 10.51 8.42 6.05
C VAL A 181 9.03 8.09 6.13
N ALA A 182 8.50 7.98 7.35
CA ALA A 182 7.08 7.78 7.60
C ALA A 182 6.30 9.09 7.39
N VAL A 183 5.19 9.03 6.66
CA VAL A 183 4.39 10.22 6.35
C VAL A 183 3.23 10.35 7.33
N ASN A 184 3.27 11.40 8.15
CA ASN A 184 2.22 11.76 9.09
C ASN A 184 1.48 13.00 8.60
N VAL A 185 0.20 13.09 8.95
CA VAL A 185 -0.66 14.22 8.56
C VAL A 185 -1.36 14.74 9.79
N PHE A 186 -1.18 16.03 10.04
CA PHE A 186 -1.74 16.76 11.16
C PHE A 186 -2.60 17.90 10.63
N THR A 187 -3.54 18.35 11.45
CA THR A 187 -4.24 19.61 11.27
C THR A 187 -3.91 20.51 12.46
N GLU A 188 -3.75 21.81 12.21
CA GLU A 188 -3.46 22.78 13.25
C GLU A 188 -4.70 23.62 13.59
N VAL A 189 -5.19 23.48 14.83
CA VAL A 189 -6.33 24.24 15.35
C VAL A 189 -5.83 25.12 16.48
N ASN A 190 -5.86 26.44 16.29
CA ASN A 190 -5.41 27.43 17.29
C ASN A 190 -3.98 27.16 17.80
N GLY A 191 -3.05 26.83 16.89
CA GLY A 191 -1.66 26.48 17.24
C GLY A 191 -1.47 25.07 17.83
N VAL A 192 -2.55 24.29 18.01
CA VAL A 192 -2.48 22.92 18.54
C VAL A 192 -2.63 21.91 17.41
N ARG A 193 -1.61 21.05 17.27
CA ARG A 193 -1.60 19.97 16.27
C ARG A 193 -2.45 18.79 16.73
N LYS A 194 -3.38 18.35 15.88
CA LYS A 194 -4.16 17.13 16.06
C LYS A 194 -3.91 16.18 14.90
N VAL A 195 -3.77 14.89 15.21
CA VAL A 195 -3.70 13.84 14.18
C VAL A 195 -5.05 13.75 13.50
N VAL A 196 -5.08 13.81 12.17
CA VAL A 196 -6.34 13.70 11.41
C VAL A 196 -6.31 12.49 10.51
N SER A 197 -7.01 11.44 10.94
CA SER A 197 -7.07 10.15 10.24
C SER A 197 -7.85 10.23 8.92
N HIS A 198 -8.87 11.08 8.81
CA HIS A 198 -9.73 11.14 7.62
C HIS A 198 -8.99 11.75 6.41
N PHE A 199 -8.34 12.91 6.59
CA PHE A 199 -7.56 13.55 5.52
C PHE A 199 -6.21 12.88 5.26
N ALA A 200 -5.66 12.13 6.23
CA ALA A 200 -4.37 11.48 6.06
C ALA A 200 -4.27 10.60 4.80
N LYS A 201 -5.32 9.83 4.48
CA LYS A 201 -5.34 8.99 3.27
C LYS A 201 -5.26 9.83 1.99
N HIS A 202 -6.05 10.90 1.93
CA HIS A 202 -6.07 11.80 0.78
C HIS A 202 -4.72 12.48 0.59
N THR A 203 -4.19 13.13 1.64
CA THR A 203 -2.92 13.85 1.61
C THR A 203 -1.75 12.94 1.24
N ARG A 204 -1.71 11.69 1.72
CA ARG A 204 -0.69 10.71 1.33
C ARG A 204 -0.78 10.33 -0.15
N GLY A 205 -2.00 10.23 -0.69
CA GLY A 205 -2.23 10.04 -2.12
C GLY A 205 -1.76 11.23 -2.95
N GLU A 206 -2.06 12.45 -2.50
CA GLU A 206 -1.57 13.68 -3.13
C GLU A 206 -0.05 13.82 -3.05
N LEU A 207 0.57 13.46 -1.92
CA LEU A 207 2.03 13.45 -1.79
C LEU A 207 2.64 12.47 -2.79
N ALA A 208 2.10 11.26 -2.89
CA ALA A 208 2.54 10.29 -3.89
C ALA A 208 2.42 10.86 -5.30
N ARG A 209 1.27 11.48 -5.65
CA ARG A 209 1.08 12.16 -6.93
C ARG A 209 2.14 13.24 -7.18
N HIS A 210 2.36 14.11 -6.20
CA HIS A 210 3.31 15.22 -6.30
C HIS A 210 4.73 14.71 -6.59
N LEU A 211 5.17 13.71 -5.82
CA LEU A 211 6.49 13.08 -6.00
C LEU A 211 6.64 12.42 -7.37
N LEU A 212 5.57 11.82 -7.90
CA LEU A 212 5.55 11.21 -9.22
C LEU A 212 5.54 12.26 -10.33
N ALA A 213 4.77 13.34 -10.17
CA ALA A 213 4.52 14.34 -11.21
C ALA A 213 5.56 15.45 -11.30
N ARG A 214 6.35 15.72 -10.24
CA ARG A 214 7.36 16.80 -10.25
C ARG A 214 8.39 16.62 -11.35
N ARG A 215 8.84 17.74 -11.93
CA ARG A 215 9.81 17.80 -13.03
C ARG A 215 11.27 17.59 -12.59
N GLY A 216 11.57 17.62 -11.28
CA GLY A 216 12.92 17.38 -10.76
C GLY A 216 13.19 15.92 -10.39
N ASN A 217 14.46 15.62 -10.09
CA ASN A 217 14.89 14.29 -9.66
C ASN A 217 14.07 13.77 -8.46
N ALA A 218 13.84 12.47 -8.41
CA ALA A 218 13.20 11.85 -7.26
C ALA A 218 14.05 12.09 -6.00
N PRO A 219 13.47 12.48 -4.86
CA PRO A 219 14.20 12.61 -3.60
C PRO A 219 15.00 11.36 -3.25
N GLN A 220 16.25 11.56 -2.87
CA GLN A 220 17.17 10.50 -2.44
C GLN A 220 17.46 10.55 -0.94
N THR A 221 17.12 11.66 -0.26
CA THR A 221 17.33 11.84 1.18
C THR A 221 16.08 12.39 1.87
N PRO A 222 15.94 12.21 3.20
CA PRO A 222 14.82 12.79 3.96
C PRO A 222 14.71 14.32 3.81
N VAL A 223 15.84 15.04 3.76
CA VAL A 223 15.87 16.49 3.54
C VAL A 223 15.37 16.88 2.14
N GLN A 224 15.74 16.11 1.12
CA GLN A 224 15.23 16.35 -0.25
C GLN A 224 13.72 16.05 -0.34
N LEU A 225 13.24 15.05 0.40
CA LEU A 225 11.81 14.76 0.48
C LEU A 225 11.05 15.90 1.17
N LEU A 226 11.57 16.44 2.28
CA LEU A 226 11.01 17.62 2.94
C LEU A 226 10.93 18.80 1.97
N LYS A 227 12.01 19.08 1.22
CA LYS A 227 12.03 20.15 0.22
C LYS A 227 10.95 19.94 -0.84
N ALA A 228 10.79 18.71 -1.34
CA ALA A 228 9.76 18.39 -2.32
C ALA A 228 8.34 18.55 -1.74
N ALA A 229 8.10 18.13 -0.49
CA ALA A 229 6.81 18.30 0.17
C ALA A 229 6.45 19.78 0.39
N ARG A 230 7.44 20.61 0.77
CA ARG A 230 7.28 22.06 0.94
C ARG A 230 6.97 22.83 -0.34
N GLU A 231 7.06 22.20 -1.51
CA GLU A 231 6.55 22.78 -2.77
C GLU A 231 5.01 22.91 -2.75
N LYS A 232 4.30 22.17 -1.89
CA LYS A 232 2.82 22.15 -1.83
C LYS A 232 2.22 22.28 -0.42
N TRP A 233 2.90 21.81 0.62
CA TRP A 233 2.36 21.81 1.99
C TRP A 233 3.29 22.52 2.97
N ASP A 234 2.73 22.98 4.08
CA ASP A 234 3.55 23.15 5.28
C ASP A 234 3.96 21.77 5.80
N ALA A 235 5.26 21.59 6.01
CA ALA A 235 5.82 20.30 6.36
C ALA A 235 7.09 20.43 7.17
N GLU A 236 7.30 19.44 8.04
CA GLU A 236 8.46 19.33 8.91
C GLU A 236 9.06 17.93 8.82
N LEU A 237 10.37 17.85 9.01
CA LEU A 237 11.08 16.59 9.13
C LEU A 237 11.46 16.38 10.59
N VAL A 238 11.08 15.23 11.13
CA VAL A 238 11.59 14.73 12.41
C VAL A 238 12.63 13.68 12.08
N ASP A 239 13.84 13.88 12.61
CA ASP A 239 14.93 12.94 12.36
C ASP A 239 14.70 11.59 13.04
N GLY A 240 15.03 10.54 12.30
CA GLY A 240 15.01 9.18 12.79
C GLY A 240 16.21 8.86 13.67
N SER A 241 16.34 7.59 13.99
CA SER A 241 17.52 7.02 14.64
C SER A 241 17.87 5.69 14.00
N ALA A 242 18.92 5.02 14.48
CA ALA A 242 19.25 3.66 14.03
C ALA A 242 18.09 2.66 14.16
N ARG A 243 17.11 2.92 15.04
CA ARG A 243 15.97 2.02 15.30
C ARG A 243 14.61 2.59 14.89
N LYS A 244 14.52 3.87 14.52
CA LYS A 244 13.26 4.54 14.19
C LYS A 244 13.40 5.29 12.87
N PRO A 245 12.44 5.15 11.94
CA PRO A 245 12.49 5.90 10.69
C PRO A 245 12.38 7.41 10.96
N HIS A 246 12.83 8.21 10.00
CA HIS A 246 12.48 9.64 9.97
C HIS A 246 10.97 9.78 9.82
N ALA A 247 10.42 10.96 10.13
CA ALA A 247 9.03 11.26 9.86
C ALA A 247 8.87 12.59 9.13
N LEU A 248 8.10 12.57 8.05
CA LEU A 248 7.62 13.77 7.36
C LEU A 248 6.24 14.09 7.91
N ASN A 249 6.13 15.18 8.66
CA ASN A 249 4.88 15.67 9.20
C ASN A 249 4.32 16.73 8.26
N ILE A 250 3.22 16.43 7.56
CA ILE A 250 2.48 17.39 6.75
C ILE A 250 1.42 18.05 7.63
N ILE A 251 1.37 19.38 7.61
CA ILE A 251 0.46 20.20 8.42
C ILE A 251 -0.56 20.80 7.47
N LEU A 252 -1.82 20.42 7.65
CA LEU A 252 -2.94 20.95 6.87
C LEU A 252 -3.50 22.19 7.57
N PRO A 253 -3.85 23.24 6.80
CA PRO A 253 -4.63 24.35 7.34
C PRO A 253 -6.01 23.85 7.77
N ASN A 254 -6.56 24.51 8.80
CA ASN A 254 -7.97 24.35 9.17
C ASN A 254 -8.93 24.87 8.11
#